data_AF-V8NSY3-F1
#
_entry.id   AF-V8NSY3-F1
#
_cell.length_a   1.000
_cell.length_b   1.000
_cell.length_c   1.000
_cell.angle_alpha   90.00
_cell.angle_beta   90.00
_cell.angle_gamma   90.00
#
_symmetry.space_group_name_H-M   'P 1'
#
loop_
_entity.id
_entity.type
_entity.pdbx_description
1 polymer ?
#
loop_
_entity_poly.entity_id
_entity_poly.type
_entity_poly.pdbx_seq_one_letter_code
_entity_poly.pdbx_strand_id
1 'polypeptide(L)'
;TKTARNITYPEFQEAIKELSAKRFKGKSAEEALQAIHQLMEGKEPGNVGVTKAVAAGAVDRLTDTSKYTGSHKERFDESGKGKGIAGRAELSDNSGYVGAYKGAGTYDKSH
;
A
#
# COMPACT_ATOMS: atom_id res chain seq x y z
N THR A 1 21.99 5.24 -14.39
CA THR A 1 20.88 5.57 -13.47
C THR A 1 19.63 5.81 -14.30
N LYS A 2 18.69 4.86 -14.30
CA LYS A 2 17.36 5.05 -14.94
C LYS A 2 16.49 5.83 -13.95
N THR A 3 16.62 7.15 -13.96
CA THR A 3 16.03 8.04 -12.94
C THR A 3 14.73 8.70 -13.39
N ALA A 4 14.40 8.61 -14.67
CA ALA A 4 13.20 9.24 -15.22
C ALA A 4 11.95 8.39 -14.94
N ARG A 5 10.94 9.02 -14.34
CA ARG A 5 9.61 8.41 -14.10
C ARG A 5 8.71 8.46 -15.34
N ASN A 6 9.08 9.27 -16.34
CA ASN A 6 8.33 9.52 -17.56
C ASN A 6 9.29 9.47 -18.75
N ILE A 7 8.75 9.18 -19.94
CA ILE A 7 9.48 9.23 -21.21
C ILE A 7 9.11 10.51 -21.97
N THR A 8 10.07 11.05 -22.72
CA THR A 8 9.86 12.16 -23.65
C THR A 8 9.21 11.68 -24.95
N TYR A 9 8.70 12.61 -25.76
CA TYR A 9 8.08 12.24 -27.03
C TYR A 9 9.03 11.55 -28.02
N PRO A 10 10.31 11.95 -28.17
CA PRO A 10 11.27 11.21 -28.99
C PRO A 10 11.50 9.77 -28.50
N GLU A 11 11.66 9.58 -27.19
CA GLU A 11 11.83 8.24 -26.60
C GLU A 11 10.56 7.39 -26.79
N PHE A 12 9.39 8.01 -26.76
CA PHE A 12 8.14 7.36 -27.11
C PHE A 12 8.12 6.91 -28.58
N GLN A 13 8.55 7.74 -29.52
CA GLN A 13 8.63 7.36 -30.94
C GLN A 13 9.59 6.19 -31.17
N GLU A 14 10.74 6.16 -30.47
CA GLU A 14 11.66 5.02 -30.51
C GLU A 14 11.02 3.75 -29.94
N ALA A 15 10.32 3.85 -28.80
CA ALA A 15 9.60 2.72 -28.22
C ALA A 15 8.52 2.18 -29.16
N ILE A 16 7.78 3.05 -29.85
CA ILE A 16 6.78 2.66 -30.85
C ILE A 16 7.43 1.91 -32.03
N LYS A 17 8.61 2.34 -32.48
CA LYS A 17 9.40 1.65 -33.50
C LYS A 17 9.85 0.26 -33.06
N GLU A 18 10.24 0.09 -31.81
CA GLU A 18 10.60 -1.22 -31.28
C GLU A 18 9.37 -2.15 -31.17
N LEU A 19 8.22 -1.61 -30.74
CA LEU A 19 6.97 -2.36 -30.62
C LEU A 19 6.40 -2.77 -31.98
N SER A 20 6.54 -1.93 -33.01
CA SER A 20 6.03 -2.21 -34.37
C SER A 20 6.69 -3.45 -34.97
N ALA A 21 8.01 -3.57 -34.85
CA ALA A 21 8.76 -4.73 -35.30
C ALA A 21 8.36 -6.02 -34.55
N LYS A 22 8.05 -5.93 -33.25
CA LYS A 22 7.61 -7.08 -32.44
C LYS A 22 6.21 -7.54 -32.79
N ARG A 23 5.29 -6.61 -33.07
CA ARG A 23 3.86 -6.86 -33.33
C ARG A 23 3.55 -7.25 -34.77
N PHE A 24 4.28 -6.69 -35.73
CA PHE A 24 4.08 -6.91 -37.17
C PHE A 24 5.30 -7.58 -37.80
N LYS A 25 5.61 -8.80 -37.33
CA LYS A 25 6.69 -9.61 -37.89
C LYS A 25 6.42 -9.90 -39.37
N GLY A 26 7.40 -9.61 -40.23
CA GLY A 26 7.32 -9.87 -41.68
C GLY A 26 6.85 -8.69 -42.55
N LYS A 27 6.48 -7.55 -41.96
CA LYS A 27 6.27 -6.29 -42.69
C LYS A 27 7.55 -5.46 -42.74
N SER A 28 7.63 -4.54 -43.71
CA SER A 28 8.71 -3.55 -43.73
C SER A 28 8.64 -2.66 -42.48
N ALA A 29 9.77 -2.07 -42.08
CA ALA A 29 9.84 -1.24 -40.88
C ALA A 29 8.88 -0.04 -40.94
N GLU A 30 8.71 0.56 -42.12
CA GLU A 30 7.81 1.69 -42.36
C GLU A 30 6.34 1.28 -42.30
N GLU A 31 5.97 0.17 -42.93
CA GLU A 31 4.59 -0.34 -42.90
C GLU A 31 4.17 -0.75 -41.48
N ALA A 32 5.08 -1.36 -40.72
CA ALA A 32 4.83 -1.75 -39.34
C ALA A 32 4.61 -0.53 -38.44
N LEU A 33 5.42 0.52 -38.61
CA LEU A 33 5.28 1.79 -37.91
C LEU A 33 3.94 2.46 -38.21
N GLN A 34 3.60 2.59 -39.49
CA GLN A 34 2.36 3.21 -39.93
C GLN A 34 1.14 2.45 -39.40
N ALA A 35 1.18 1.11 -39.42
CA ALA A 35 0.12 0.28 -38.88
C ALA A 35 -0.08 0.47 -37.36
N ILE A 36 1.00 0.70 -36.60
CA ILE A 36 0.86 1.04 -35.17
C ILE A 36 0.29 2.45 -34.99
N HIS A 37 0.73 3.44 -35.77
CA HIS A 37 0.18 4.81 -35.68
C HIS A 37 -1.32 4.83 -35.96
N GLN A 38 -1.78 4.13 -37.00
CA GLN A 38 -3.21 3.98 -37.32
C GLN A 38 -4.03 3.33 -36.18
N LEU A 39 -3.42 2.48 -35.36
CA LEU A 39 -4.09 1.88 -34.22
C LEU A 39 -4.26 2.84 -33.04
N MET A 40 -3.46 3.90 -32.97
CA MET A 40 -3.50 4.91 -31.90
C MET A 40 -4.22 6.19 -32.33
N GLU A 41 -4.11 6.59 -33.59
CA GLU A 41 -4.74 7.80 -34.11
C GLU A 41 -6.26 7.79 -33.84
N GLY A 42 -6.75 8.91 -33.30
CA GLY A 42 -8.17 9.09 -32.98
C GLY A 42 -8.68 8.36 -31.73
N LYS A 43 -7.82 7.65 -30.99
CA LYS A 43 -8.21 7.00 -29.73
C LYS A 43 -7.79 7.84 -28.53
N GLU A 44 -8.74 8.06 -27.64
CA GLU A 44 -8.45 8.65 -26.33
C GLU A 44 -7.93 7.57 -25.37
N PRO A 45 -7.04 7.93 -24.44
CA PRO A 45 -6.59 7.02 -23.40
C PRO A 45 -7.77 6.64 -22.50
N GLY A 46 -8.28 5.43 -22.65
CA GLY A 46 -9.40 4.91 -21.87
C GLY A 46 -9.49 3.40 -21.90
N ASN A 47 -9.85 2.82 -20.76
CA ASN A 47 -10.13 1.38 -20.67
C ASN A 47 -11.60 1.15 -21.04
N VAL A 48 -11.86 0.57 -22.21
CA VAL A 48 -13.24 0.22 -22.61
C VAL A 48 -13.68 -1.00 -21.80
N GLY A 49 -14.74 -0.85 -20.99
CA GLY A 49 -15.41 -1.95 -20.30
C GLY A 49 -14.71 -2.51 -19.05
N VAL A 50 -13.76 -1.79 -18.44
CA VAL A 50 -13.03 -2.27 -17.25
C VAL A 50 -13.56 -1.63 -15.96
N THR A 51 -13.69 -2.43 -14.90
CA THR A 51 -13.96 -1.94 -13.54
C THR A 51 -12.88 -0.95 -13.12
N LYS A 52 -13.26 0.25 -12.65
CA LYS A 52 -12.32 1.29 -12.20
C LYS A 52 -11.27 0.69 -11.26
N ALA A 53 -9.99 0.90 -11.56
CA ALA A 53 -8.92 0.49 -10.67
C ALA A 53 -9.03 1.27 -9.35
N VAL A 54 -9.36 0.58 -8.27
CA VAL A 54 -9.29 1.15 -6.91
C VAL A 54 -7.82 1.20 -6.53
N ALA A 55 -7.19 2.38 -6.71
CA ALA A 55 -5.80 2.62 -6.34
C ALA A 55 -5.52 2.41 -4.83
N ALA A 56 -6.57 2.32 -4.00
CA ALA A 56 -6.47 2.21 -2.54
C ALA A 56 -6.32 0.76 -2.01
N GLY A 57 -6.65 -0.28 -2.79
CA GLY A 57 -6.84 -1.63 -2.23
C GLY A 57 -5.56 -2.28 -1.66
N ALA A 58 -4.38 -1.92 -2.17
CA ALA A 58 -3.12 -2.47 -1.69
C ALA A 58 -2.60 -1.79 -0.40
N VAL A 59 -2.85 -0.48 -0.27
CA VAL A 59 -2.36 0.32 0.87
C VAL A 59 -3.33 0.24 2.04
N ASP A 60 -4.64 0.25 1.77
CA ASP A 60 -5.67 0.09 2.82
C ASP A 60 -5.52 -1.23 3.58
N ARG A 61 -5.19 -2.31 2.88
CA ARG A 61 -4.93 -3.61 3.52
C ARG A 61 -3.68 -3.58 4.41
N LEU A 62 -2.70 -2.74 4.09
CA LEU A 62 -1.44 -2.63 4.81
C LEU A 62 -1.57 -1.75 6.08
N THR A 63 -2.56 -0.86 6.13
CA THR A 63 -2.78 0.09 7.25
C THR A 63 -4.06 -0.19 8.05
N ASP A 64 -4.73 -1.32 7.82
CA ASP A 64 -5.94 -1.71 8.53
C ASP A 64 -5.63 -2.32 9.91
N THR A 65 -5.60 -1.47 10.92
CA THR A 65 -5.32 -1.80 12.33
C THR A 65 -6.40 -2.67 12.96
N SER A 66 -7.63 -2.68 12.40
CA SER A 66 -8.73 -3.53 12.88
C SER A 66 -8.42 -5.02 12.71
N LYS A 67 -7.50 -5.35 11.80
CA LYS A 67 -7.05 -6.72 11.53
C LYS A 67 -5.83 -7.14 12.33
N TYR A 68 -5.31 -6.29 13.22
CA TYR A 68 -4.19 -6.66 14.08
C TYR A 68 -4.63 -7.73 15.08
N THR A 69 -3.94 -8.87 15.06
CA THR A 69 -4.17 -10.00 15.97
C THR A 69 -2.90 -10.35 16.73
N GLY A 70 -3.04 -11.07 17.85
CA GLY A 70 -1.93 -11.49 18.69
C GLY A 70 -1.03 -10.32 19.12
N SER A 71 0.28 -10.48 18.94
CA SER A 71 1.31 -9.53 19.41
C SER A 71 1.22 -8.12 18.82
N HIS A 72 0.58 -7.96 17.65
CA HIS A 72 0.41 -6.63 17.05
C HIS A 72 -0.64 -5.80 17.82
N LYS A 73 -1.67 -6.44 18.39
CA LYS A 73 -2.69 -5.75 19.19
C LYS A 73 -2.13 -5.25 20.54
N GLU A 74 -1.18 -5.98 21.10
CA GLU A 74 -0.46 -5.54 22.30
C GLU A 74 0.48 -4.38 22.00
N ARG A 75 1.10 -4.34 20.83
CA ARG A 75 2.13 -3.33 20.48
C ARG A 75 1.57 -2.03 19.92
N PHE A 76 0.38 -2.03 19.32
CA PHE A 76 -0.20 -0.89 18.61
C PHE A 76 -1.62 -0.58 19.07
N ASP A 77 -2.02 0.69 19.01
CA ASP A 77 -3.38 1.15 19.28
C ASP A 77 -4.27 1.07 18.01
N GLU A 78 -5.56 1.40 18.17
CA GLU A 78 -6.55 1.35 17.10
C GLU A 78 -6.26 2.34 15.97
N SER A 79 -5.47 3.39 16.24
CA SER A 79 -4.98 4.32 15.21
C SER A 79 -3.72 3.82 14.48
N GLY A 80 -3.16 2.68 14.92
CA GLY A 80 -1.95 2.07 14.36
C GLY A 80 -0.66 2.64 14.92
N LYS A 81 -0.75 3.48 15.96
CA LYS A 81 0.39 4.06 16.63
C LYS A 81 0.90 3.09 17.69
N GLY A 82 2.22 2.97 17.81
CA GLY A 82 2.85 2.07 18.78
C GLY A 82 2.57 2.52 20.22
N LYS A 83 2.15 1.60 21.08
CA LYS A 83 1.89 1.81 22.52
C LYS A 83 3.16 1.96 23.37
N GLY A 84 4.34 1.95 22.75
CA GLY A 84 5.62 2.13 23.44
C GLY A 84 5.93 0.98 24.41
N ILE A 85 6.40 1.31 25.61
CA ILE A 85 6.80 0.33 26.62
C ILE A 85 5.62 -0.52 27.12
N ALA A 86 4.43 0.08 27.23
CA ALA A 86 3.22 -0.59 27.67
C ALA A 86 2.77 -1.71 26.72
N GLY A 87 3.16 -1.64 25.43
CA GLY A 87 2.88 -2.70 24.46
C GLY A 87 4.02 -3.71 24.26
N ARG A 88 5.14 -3.56 24.98
CA ARG A 88 6.33 -4.40 24.84
C ARG A 88 6.71 -5.14 26.13
N ALA A 89 6.27 -4.64 27.27
CA ALA A 89 6.56 -5.19 28.59
C ALA A 89 5.27 -5.43 29.36
N GLU A 90 5.16 -6.63 29.94
CA GLU A 90 4.16 -6.95 30.96
C GLU A 90 4.54 -6.19 32.24
N LEU A 91 3.95 -5.02 32.44
CA LEU A 91 4.11 -4.26 33.67
C LEU A 91 3.26 -4.93 34.76
N SER A 92 3.85 -5.90 35.46
CA SER A 92 3.26 -6.44 36.68
C SER A 92 3.16 -5.34 37.73
N ASP A 93 2.00 -5.18 38.36
CA ASP A 93 1.86 -4.28 39.50
C ASP A 93 2.73 -4.79 40.66
N ASN A 94 3.84 -4.10 40.90
CA ASN A 94 4.77 -4.39 41.98
C ASN A 94 4.36 -3.67 43.27
N SER A 95 3.09 -3.31 43.44
CA SER A 95 2.54 -2.64 44.64
C SER A 95 2.74 -3.40 45.96
N GLY A 96 3.33 -4.61 45.92
CA GLY A 96 3.80 -5.33 47.11
C GLY A 96 2.66 -5.73 48.05
N TYR A 97 1.42 -5.75 47.55
CA TYR A 97 0.25 -5.94 48.38
C TYR A 97 0.16 -7.40 48.83
N VAL A 98 0.49 -7.62 50.11
CA VAL A 98 0.53 -8.94 50.76
C VAL A 98 -0.84 -9.59 50.64
N GLY A 99 -0.90 -10.81 50.06
CA GLY A 99 -2.10 -11.47 49.54
C GLY A 99 -3.26 -11.77 50.52
N ALA A 100 -3.21 -11.28 51.76
CA ALA A 100 -4.27 -11.41 52.76
C ALA A 100 -5.00 -10.07 53.08
N TYR A 101 -4.52 -8.92 52.59
CA TYR A 101 -5.14 -7.63 52.90
C TYR A 101 -6.20 -7.22 51.86
N LYS A 102 -7.48 -7.30 52.24
CA LYS A 102 -8.64 -7.00 51.39
C LYS A 102 -9.05 -5.52 51.40
N GLY A 103 -8.30 -4.64 52.08
CA GLY A 103 -8.60 -3.21 52.25
C GLY A 103 -7.93 -2.29 51.24
N ALA A 104 -7.60 -2.78 50.04
CA ALA A 104 -7.04 -1.94 48.97
C ALA A 104 -8.11 -0.94 48.50
N GLY A 105 -7.84 0.36 48.59
CA GLY A 105 -8.73 1.42 48.08
C GLY A 105 -9.98 1.70 48.93
N THR A 106 -10.00 1.29 50.20
CA THR A 106 -11.16 1.54 51.10
C THR A 106 -10.97 2.70 52.08
N TYR A 107 -9.79 3.35 52.11
CA TYR A 107 -9.49 4.42 53.08
C TYR A 107 -10.34 5.69 52.88
N ASP A 108 -10.56 6.10 51.63
CA ASP A 108 -11.35 7.30 51.29
C ASP A 108 -12.88 7.10 51.39
N LYS A 109 -13.34 5.91 51.82
CA LYS A 109 -14.78 5.63 51.98
C LYS A 109 -15.28 5.79 53.41
N SER A 110 -14.40 6.07 54.37
CA SER A 110 -14.77 6.15 55.78
C SER A 110 -14.10 7.28 56.57
N HIS A 111 -13.46 8.24 55.92
CA HIS A 111 -12.91 9.46 56.54
C HIS A 111 -13.26 10.68 55.69
#